data_AF-M1P252-F1
#
_entry.id   AF-M1P252-F1
#
_cell.length_a   1.000
_cell.length_b   1.000
_cell.length_c   1.000
_cell.angle_alpha   90.00
_cell.angle_beta   90.00
_cell.angle_gamma   90.00
#
_symmetry.space_group_name_H-M   'P 1'
#
loop_
_entity.id
_entity.type
_entity.pdbx_description
1 polymer ?
#
loop_
_entity_poly.entity_id
_entity_poly.type
_entity_poly.pdbx_seq_one_letter_code
_entity_poly.pdbx_strand_id
1 'polypeptide(L)'
;MRNRDAYKKEKHTALELVQIRFAEFKAQGHNFDTATQARLNRHVEKVEQHINATKAKLKKLDAAHDDMWEELVDGVENTWTVLQSTLEDAVASFKD
;
A
#
# COMPACT_ATOMS: atom_id res chain seq x y z
N MET A 1 -1.43 22.55 11.84
CA MET A 1 -1.46 22.44 10.37
C MET A 1 -0.37 21.46 9.95
N ARG A 2 -0.74 20.41 9.24
CA ARG A 2 0.23 19.50 8.61
C ARG A 2 0.89 20.28 7.47
N ASN A 3 2.22 20.27 7.37
CA ASN A 3 2.87 20.85 6.20
C ASN A 3 2.54 19.97 4.98
N ARG A 4 1.84 20.55 4.01
CA ARG A 4 1.32 19.89 2.81
C ARG A 4 2.40 19.13 2.05
N ASP A 5 3.51 19.80 1.75
CA ASP A 5 4.59 19.23 0.96
C ASP A 5 5.36 18.16 1.73
N ALA A 6 5.55 18.38 3.04
CA ALA A 6 6.16 17.37 3.91
C ALA A 6 5.31 16.10 3.93
N TYR A 7 3.98 16.21 4.03
CA TYR A 7 3.08 15.08 4.01
C TYR A 7 3.10 14.32 2.69
N LYS A 8 3.02 15.03 1.55
CA LYS A 8 3.09 14.41 0.22
C LYS A 8 4.38 13.59 0.10
N LYS A 9 5.52 14.21 0.45
CA LYS A 9 6.83 13.55 0.39
C LYS A 9 6.87 12.31 1.28
N GLU A 10 6.42 12.41 2.52
CA GLU A 10 6.36 11.30 3.47
C GLU A 10 5.56 10.12 2.91
N LYS A 11 4.34 10.35 2.41
CA LYS A 11 3.48 9.27 1.91
C LYS A 11 3.96 8.68 0.60
N HIS A 12 4.54 9.46 -0.30
CA HIS A 12 5.16 8.92 -1.52
C HIS A 12 6.35 8.02 -1.18
N THR A 13 7.25 8.47 -0.30
CA THR A 13 8.37 7.64 0.18
C THR A 13 7.88 6.38 0.90
N ALA A 14 6.85 6.48 1.73
CA ALA A 14 6.28 5.32 2.39
C ALA A 14 5.67 4.32 1.39
N LEU A 15 4.99 4.81 0.34
CA LEU A 15 4.46 3.95 -0.72
C LEU A 15 5.57 3.23 -1.49
N GLU A 16 6.68 3.91 -1.79
CA GLU A 16 7.86 3.30 -2.43
C GLU A 16 8.43 2.16 -1.56
N LEU A 17 8.59 2.37 -0.26
CA LEU A 17 9.05 1.33 0.67
C LEU A 17 8.10 0.13 0.72
N VAL A 18 6.79 0.37 0.73
CA VAL A 18 5.78 -0.70 0.66
C VAL A 18 5.88 -1.49 -0.64
N GLN A 19 6.08 -0.81 -1.77
CA GLN A 19 6.25 -1.48 -3.06
C GLN A 19 7.51 -2.35 -3.12
N ILE A 20 8.62 -1.90 -2.53
CA ILE A 20 9.86 -2.69 -2.41
C ILE A 20 9.60 -3.94 -1.58
N ARG A 21 9.06 -3.79 -0.36
CA ARG A 21 8.73 -4.92 0.52
C ARG A 21 7.74 -5.88 -0.13
N PHE A 22 6.79 -5.37 -0.90
CA PHE A 22 5.83 -6.19 -1.64
C PHE A 22 6.49 -6.97 -2.79
N ALA A 23 7.46 -6.38 -3.49
CA ALA A 23 8.23 -7.08 -4.52
C ALA A 23 9.07 -8.22 -3.93
N GLU A 24 9.73 -7.98 -2.80
CA GLU A 24 10.45 -9.02 -2.05
C GLU A 24 9.52 -10.17 -1.62
N PHE A 25 8.35 -9.81 -1.08
CA PHE A 25 7.30 -10.76 -0.71
C PHE A 25 6.86 -11.63 -1.90
N LYS A 26 6.59 -11.02 -3.05
CA LYS A 26 6.22 -11.73 -4.29
C LYS A 26 7.32 -12.68 -4.74
N ALA A 27 8.58 -12.23 -4.67
CA ALA A 27 9.74 -13.02 -5.06
C ALA A 27 9.91 -14.28 -4.18
N GLN A 28 9.72 -14.16 -2.87
CA GLN A 28 9.80 -15.29 -1.93
C GLN A 28 8.76 -16.37 -2.25
N GLY A 29 7.56 -15.97 -2.72
CA GLY A 29 6.47 -16.87 -3.09
C GLY A 29 6.84 -17.96 -4.11
N HIS A 30 7.84 -17.71 -4.97
CA HIS A 30 8.26 -18.66 -6.00
C HIS A 30 8.93 -19.93 -5.46
N ASN A 31 9.40 -19.92 -4.21
CA ASN A 31 10.10 -21.06 -3.61
C ASN A 31 9.17 -22.01 -2.82
N PHE A 32 7.87 -21.72 -2.74
CA PHE A 32 6.92 -22.51 -1.96
C PHE A 32 6.25 -23.62 -2.78
N ASP A 33 5.62 -24.58 -2.10
CA ASP A 33 4.77 -25.59 -2.74
C ASP A 33 3.53 -24.96 -3.42
N THR A 34 2.87 -25.73 -4.28
CA THR A 34 1.74 -25.23 -5.10
C THR A 34 0.53 -24.76 -4.27
N ALA A 35 0.24 -25.40 -3.12
CA ALA A 35 -0.89 -25.00 -2.28
C ALA A 35 -0.61 -23.67 -1.58
N THR A 36 0.61 -23.51 -1.08
CA THR A 36 1.11 -22.28 -0.49
C THR A 36 1.16 -21.17 -1.54
N GLN A 37 1.70 -21.41 -2.75
CA GLN A 37 1.69 -20.46 -3.86
C GLN A 37 0.28 -19.95 -4.19
N ALA A 38 -0.74 -20.84 -4.21
CA ALA A 38 -2.12 -20.44 -4.48
C ALA A 38 -2.70 -19.51 -3.39
N ARG A 39 -2.39 -19.75 -2.12
CA ARG A 39 -2.75 -18.86 -1.01
C ARG A 39 -2.04 -17.52 -1.12
N LEU A 40 -0.73 -17.55 -1.41
CA LEU A 40 0.08 -16.35 -1.58
C LEU A 40 -0.40 -15.48 -2.73
N ASN A 41 -0.76 -16.07 -3.88
CA ASN A 41 -1.28 -15.31 -5.03
C ASN A 41 -2.52 -14.48 -4.68
N ARG A 42 -3.43 -15.01 -3.84
CA ARG A 42 -4.60 -14.23 -3.37
C ARG A 42 -4.20 -13.04 -2.51
N HIS A 43 -3.19 -13.20 -1.66
CA HIS A 43 -2.66 -12.09 -0.85
C HIS A 43 -1.92 -11.07 -1.74
N VAL A 44 -1.16 -11.54 -2.73
CA VAL A 44 -0.47 -10.71 -3.72
C VAL A 44 -1.47 -9.82 -4.46
N GLU A 45 -2.53 -10.41 -5.01
CA GLU A 45 -3.56 -9.67 -5.74
C GLU A 45 -4.22 -8.59 -4.87
N LYS A 46 -4.56 -8.92 -3.61
CA LYS A 46 -5.17 -7.96 -2.69
C LYS A 46 -4.23 -6.80 -2.36
N VAL A 47 -2.98 -7.09 -2.00
CA VAL A 47 -1.98 -6.05 -1.70
C VAL A 47 -1.77 -5.16 -2.93
N GLU A 48 -1.68 -5.74 -4.12
CA GLU A 48 -1.50 -4.99 -5.38
C GLU A 48 -2.69 -4.06 -5.67
N GLN A 49 -3.92 -4.51 -5.42
CA GLN A 49 -5.11 -3.67 -5.52
C GLN A 49 -5.06 -2.47 -4.55
N HIS A 50 -4.64 -2.68 -3.30
CA HIS A 50 -4.53 -1.62 -2.31
C HIS A 50 -3.38 -0.64 -2.57
N ILE A 51 -2.25 -1.12 -3.10
CA ILE A 51 -1.16 -0.26 -3.59
C ILE A 51 -1.68 0.66 -4.69
N ASN A 52 -2.41 0.11 -5.67
CA ASN A 52 -2.98 0.87 -6.77
C ASN A 52 -4.02 1.89 -6.31
N ALA A 53 -4.89 1.52 -5.36
CA ALA A 53 -5.87 2.42 -4.76
C ALA A 53 -5.20 3.60 -4.03
N THR A 54 -4.19 3.31 -3.21
CA THR A 54 -3.41 4.31 -2.49
C THR A 54 -2.69 5.25 -3.45
N LYS A 55 -2.04 4.71 -4.49
CA LYS A 55 -1.40 5.49 -5.55
C LYS A 55 -2.38 6.43 -6.25
N ALA A 56 -3.59 5.96 -6.54
CA ALA A 56 -4.63 6.78 -7.15
C ALA A 56 -5.10 7.91 -6.22
N LYS A 57 -5.22 7.66 -4.91
CA LYS A 57 -5.56 8.68 -3.91
C LYS A 57 -4.45 9.72 -3.75
N LEU A 58 -3.19 9.30 -3.69
CA LEU A 58 -2.04 10.23 -3.64
C LEU A 58 -1.97 11.11 -4.88
N LYS A 59 -2.23 10.55 -6.08
CA LYS A 59 -2.30 11.36 -7.31
C LYS A 59 -3.41 12.43 -7.27
N LYS A 60 -4.57 12.11 -6.67
CA LYS A 60 -5.66 13.09 -6.47
C LYS A 60 -5.26 14.16 -5.46
N LEU A 61 -4.63 13.75 -4.36
CA LEU A 61 -4.10 14.64 -3.34
C LEU A 61 -3.04 15.62 -3.91
N ASP A 62 -2.17 15.14 -4.79
CA ASP A 62 -1.15 15.95 -5.46
C ASP A 62 -1.76 17.09 -6.28
N ALA A 63 -2.87 16.80 -6.97
CA ALA A 63 -3.60 17.74 -7.81
C ALA A 63 -4.59 18.64 -7.04
N ALA A 64 -4.75 18.45 -5.72
CA ALA A 64 -5.76 19.16 -4.94
C ALA A 64 -5.47 20.66 -4.82
N HIS A 65 -6.52 21.47 -4.70
CA HIS A 65 -6.44 22.82 -4.15
C HIS A 65 -6.64 22.78 -2.62
N ASP A 66 -6.29 23.86 -1.93
CA ASP A 66 -6.23 23.88 -0.46
C ASP A 66 -7.60 23.59 0.18
N ASP A 67 -8.69 23.98 -0.46
CA ASP A 67 -10.06 23.81 0.04
C ASP A 67 -10.52 22.34 0.10
N MET A 68 -9.89 21.45 -0.67
CA MET A 68 -10.21 20.01 -0.71
C MET A 68 -9.11 19.15 -0.06
N TRP A 69 -8.06 19.78 0.46
CA TRP A 69 -6.86 19.10 0.90
C TRP A 69 -7.13 18.11 2.03
N GLU A 70 -7.78 18.57 3.11
CA GLU A 70 -7.99 17.75 4.31
C GLU A 70 -8.88 16.52 4.03
N GLU A 71 -9.96 16.67 3.26
CA GLU A 71 -10.82 15.53 2.88
C GLU A 71 -10.04 14.48 2.06
N LEU A 72 -9.14 14.92 1.18
CA LEU A 72 -8.29 14.02 0.40
C LEU A 72 -7.21 13.37 1.26
N VAL A 73 -6.70 14.06 2.28
CA VAL A 73 -5.78 13.48 3.28
C VAL A 73 -6.48 12.33 4.00
N ASP A 74 -7.70 12.52 4.50
CA ASP A 74 -8.47 11.45 5.17
C ASP A 74 -8.70 10.26 4.23
N GLY A 75 -9.02 10.55 2.97
CA GLY A 75 -9.15 9.53 1.93
C GLY A 75 -7.86 8.73 1.69
N VAL A 76 -6.69 9.38 1.76
CA VAL A 76 -5.38 8.71 1.67
C VAL A 76 -5.11 7.87 2.92
N GLU A 77 -5.30 8.43 4.12
CA GLU A 77 -5.03 7.72 5.38
C GLU A 77 -5.89 6.46 5.51
N ASN A 78 -7.18 6.53 5.13
CA ASN A 78 -8.05 5.36 5.11
C ASN A 78 -7.52 4.25 4.18
N THR A 79 -7.13 4.59 2.94
CA THR A 79 -6.55 3.59 2.03
C THR A 79 -5.19 3.07 2.48
N TRP A 80 -4.41 3.93 3.13
CA TRP A 80 -3.09 3.61 3.66
C TRP A 80 -3.18 2.60 4.81
N THR A 81 -4.08 2.80 5.77
CA THR A 81 -4.32 1.85 6.86
C THR A 81 -4.71 0.48 6.33
N VAL A 82 -5.64 0.43 5.36
CA VAL A 82 -6.06 -0.84 4.74
C VAL A 82 -4.89 -1.54 4.03
N LEU A 83 -4.07 -0.78 3.30
CA LEU A 83 -2.86 -1.32 2.65
C LEU A 83 -1.89 -1.91 3.68
N GLN A 84 -1.59 -1.18 4.76
CA GLN A 84 -0.68 -1.65 5.80
C GLN A 84 -1.17 -2.95 6.43
N SER A 85 -2.43 -2.99 6.88
CA SER A 85 -3.00 -4.20 7.48
C SER A 85 -3.00 -5.37 6.49
N THR A 86 -3.35 -5.15 5.22
CA THR A 86 -3.37 -6.22 4.23
C THR A 86 -1.98 -6.78 3.94
N LEU A 87 -0.95 -5.91 3.91
CA LEU A 87 0.44 -6.34 3.75
C LEU A 87 0.95 -7.10 4.98
N GLU A 88 0.57 -6.65 6.18
CA GLU A 88 0.93 -7.34 7.42
C GLU A 88 0.29 -8.73 7.50
N ASP A 89 -1.00 -8.85 7.18
CA ASP A 89 -1.71 -10.13 7.10
C ASP A 89 -1.07 -11.06 6.06
N ALA A 90 -0.74 -10.51 4.88
CA ALA A 90 -0.08 -11.24 3.81
C ALA A 90 1.28 -11.79 4.28
N VAL A 91 2.10 -10.96 4.91
CA VAL A 91 3.43 -11.34 5.44
C VAL A 91 3.34 -12.29 6.62
N ALA A 92 2.35 -12.15 7.50
CA ALA A 92 2.10 -13.10 8.59
C ALA A 92 1.77 -14.48 8.03
N SER A 93 0.96 -14.54 6.96
CA SER A 93 0.60 -15.78 6.29
C SER A 93 1.79 -16.56 5.67
N PHE A 94 2.97 -15.94 5.56
CA PHE A 94 4.20 -16.62 5.13
C PHE A 94 4.94 -17.33 6.26
N LYS A 95 4.71 -16.91 7.51
CA LYS A 95 5.40 -17.44 8.69
C LYS A 95 4.69 -18.64 9.32
N ASP A 96 3.42 -18.85 8.96
CA ASP A 96 2.58 -19.99 9.33
C ASP A 96 2.66 -21.11 8.29
#